data_AF-A0A959RSZ3-F1
#
_entry.id   AF-A0A959RSZ3-F1
#
_cell.length_a   1.000
_cell.length_b   1.000
_cell.length_c   1.000
_cell.angle_alpha   90.00
_cell.angle_beta   90.00
_cell.angle_gamma   90.00
#
_symmetry.space_group_name_H-M   'P 1'
#
loop_
_entity.id
_entity.type
_entity.pdbx_description
1 polymer ?
#
loop_
_entity_poly.entity_id
_entity_poly.type
_entity_poly.pdbx_seq_one_letter_code
_entity_poly.pdbx_strand_id
1 'polypeptide(L)'
;DGFFKRLTAEWFYSFMNILSDSRIPENVGDYRLLDKKVVDFLSSLPEHSPFLRGLVAWSGFRDGYVYFERAKRHSGTTHYSLTKMVNFALDGITSFSAKPLRMASYLGFFTASIGFAGMLYAIIGKLFLPIPWVTGWTGLFVAIMFFGGVQLITIGIIGEYIGKIYIEVLNRPHYIIKEKVNV
;
A
#
# COMPACT_ATOMS: atom_id res chain seq x y z
N ASP A 1 -22.23 -9.94 9.97
CA ASP A 1 -21.66 -9.61 8.64
C ASP A 1 -21.95 -10.71 7.64
N GLY A 2 -22.18 -10.36 6.37
CA GLY A 2 -22.47 -11.34 5.30
C GLY A 2 -21.21 -12.06 4.81
N PHE A 3 -21.40 -13.28 4.28
CA PHE A 3 -20.34 -14.17 3.78
C PHE A 3 -19.35 -13.48 2.82
N PHE A 4 -19.86 -12.64 1.90
CA PHE A 4 -19.06 -11.90 0.93
C PHE A 4 -18.09 -10.88 1.57
N LYS A 5 -18.48 -10.24 2.68
CA LYS A 5 -17.59 -9.31 3.40
C LYS A 5 -16.47 -10.03 4.14
N ARG A 6 -16.73 -11.25 4.62
CA ARG A 6 -15.71 -12.05 5.31
C ARG A 6 -14.66 -12.55 4.34
N LEU A 7 -15.10 -13.06 3.19
CA LEU A 7 -14.22 -13.62 2.16
C LEU A 7 -13.35 -12.55 1.48
N THR A 8 -13.92 -11.38 1.19
CA THR A 8 -13.15 -10.23 0.66
C THR A 8 -12.17 -9.68 1.70
N ALA A 9 -12.53 -9.67 2.99
CA ALA A 9 -11.62 -9.27 4.05
C ALA A 9 -10.45 -10.26 4.22
N GLU A 10 -10.70 -11.57 4.26
CA GLU A 10 -9.65 -12.60 4.41
C GLU A 10 -8.62 -12.54 3.26
N TRP A 11 -9.07 -12.48 2.00
CA TRP A 11 -8.19 -12.32 0.84
C TRP A 11 -7.38 -11.03 0.88
N PHE A 12 -8.03 -9.95 1.28
CA PHE A 12 -7.41 -8.65 1.41
C PHE A 12 -6.32 -8.64 2.50
N TYR A 13 -6.60 -9.16 3.70
CA TYR A 13 -5.59 -9.27 4.76
C TYR A 13 -4.42 -10.18 4.37
N SER A 14 -4.69 -11.29 3.68
CA SER A 14 -3.64 -12.17 3.17
C SER A 14 -2.75 -11.50 2.13
N PHE A 15 -3.33 -10.78 1.16
CA PHE A 15 -2.57 -10.05 0.14
C PHE A 15 -1.75 -8.90 0.76
N MET A 16 -2.33 -8.23 1.75
CA MET A 16 -1.64 -7.16 2.47
C MET A 16 -0.45 -7.65 3.28
N ASN A 17 -0.56 -8.78 3.98
CA ASN A 17 0.54 -9.34 4.76
C ASN A 17 1.73 -9.79 3.89
N ILE A 18 1.51 -10.09 2.60
CA ILE A 18 2.60 -10.34 1.65
C ILE A 18 3.36 -9.04 1.35
N LEU A 19 2.61 -7.94 1.19
CA LEU A 19 3.14 -6.63 0.84
C LEU A 19 3.70 -5.83 2.03
N SER A 20 3.39 -6.19 3.28
CA SER A 20 3.94 -5.56 4.47
C SER A 20 5.29 -6.19 4.88
N ASP A 21 6.20 -5.38 5.44
CA ASP A 21 7.46 -5.88 6.02
C ASP A 21 7.28 -6.26 7.51
N SER A 22 6.34 -5.62 8.21
CA SER A 22 5.91 -6.01 9.54
C SER A 22 4.60 -6.82 9.49
N ARG A 23 4.46 -7.82 10.35
CA ARG A 23 3.17 -8.52 10.54
C ARG A 23 2.20 -7.55 11.18
N ILE A 24 1.21 -7.11 10.43
CA ILE A 24 0.10 -6.35 11.00
C ILE A 24 -0.81 -7.39 11.67
N PRO A 25 -0.95 -7.36 13.00
CA PRO A 25 -1.70 -8.41 13.68
C PRO A 25 -3.17 -8.31 13.28
N GLU A 26 -3.70 -9.44 12.79
CA GLU A 26 -5.08 -9.54 12.31
C GLU A 26 -6.07 -9.55 13.49
N ASN A 27 -7.28 -9.03 13.27
CA ASN A 27 -8.36 -9.00 14.27
C ASN A 27 -8.04 -8.27 15.58
N VAL A 28 -6.97 -7.48 15.63
CA VAL A 28 -6.68 -6.64 16.80
C VAL A 28 -7.52 -5.37 16.74
N GLY A 29 -8.24 -5.09 17.81
CA GLY A 29 -8.98 -3.84 17.96
C GLY A 29 -8.05 -2.63 18.11
N ASP A 30 -8.60 -1.43 17.96
CA ASP A 30 -7.90 -0.21 18.36
C ASP A 30 -7.78 -0.08 19.89
N TYR A 31 -8.62 -0.82 20.62
CA TYR A 31 -8.63 -0.86 22.08
C TYR A 31 -7.37 -1.54 22.64
N ARG A 32 -6.61 -0.80 23.44
CA ARG A 32 -5.31 -1.24 23.99
C ARG A 32 -4.97 -0.50 25.27
N LEU A 33 -4.17 -1.14 26.12
CA LEU A 33 -3.49 -0.50 27.24
C LEU A 33 -2.01 -0.32 26.86
N LEU A 34 -1.49 0.88 27.02
CA LEU A 34 -0.09 1.20 26.75
C LEU A 34 0.58 1.67 28.05
N ASP A 35 1.78 1.16 28.30
CA ASP A 35 2.63 1.67 29.37
C ASP A 35 3.13 3.09 29.01
N LYS A 36 3.36 3.93 30.03
CA LYS A 36 3.82 5.31 29.84
C LYS A 36 5.06 5.39 28.95
N LYS A 37 6.04 4.49 29.13
CA LYS A 37 7.26 4.49 28.30
C LYS A 37 6.99 4.25 26.81
N VAL A 38 5.94 3.49 26.49
CA VAL A 38 5.52 3.21 25.12
C VAL A 38 4.86 4.45 24.52
N VAL A 39 4.01 5.12 25.30
CA VAL A 39 3.37 6.39 24.88
C VAL A 39 4.42 7.46 24.62
N ASP A 40 5.39 7.61 25.52
CA ASP A 40 6.47 8.60 25.39
C ASP A 40 7.33 8.32 24.14
N PHE A 41 7.67 7.04 23.89
CA PHE A 41 8.38 6.64 22.67
C PHE A 41 7.58 6.95 21.40
N LEU A 42 6.32 6.51 21.33
CA LEU A 42 5.48 6.74 20.14
C LEU A 42 5.23 8.23 19.89
N SER A 43 5.14 9.04 20.94
CA SER A 43 4.97 10.49 20.84
C SER A 43 6.23 11.22 20.36
N SER A 44 7.39 10.56 20.40
CA SER A 44 8.66 11.12 19.90
C SER A 44 8.90 10.87 18.41
N LEU A 45 8.07 10.03 17.78
CA LEU A 45 8.21 9.70 16.36
C LEU A 45 7.76 10.90 15.50
N PRO A 46 8.48 11.20 14.40
CA PRO A 46 8.18 12.36 13.55
C PRO A 46 6.94 12.17 12.66
N GLU A 47 6.38 10.95 12.62
CA GLU A 47 5.43 10.52 11.58
C GLU A 47 4.11 11.30 11.63
N HIS A 48 3.85 12.10 10.59
CA HIS A 48 2.65 12.93 10.53
C HIS A 48 1.32 12.19 10.39
N SER A 49 1.34 11.01 9.76
CA SER A 49 0.17 10.14 9.60
C SER A 49 0.45 8.78 10.29
N PRO A 50 0.40 8.75 11.64
CA PRO A 50 0.82 7.57 12.40
C PRO A 50 -0.21 6.45 12.24
N PHE A 51 0.18 5.39 11.56
CA PHE A 51 -0.57 4.14 11.59
C PHE A 51 -0.23 3.38 12.88
N LEU A 52 -0.90 3.79 13.96
CA LEU A 52 -0.64 3.35 15.34
C LEU A 52 -0.63 1.82 15.52
N ARG A 53 -1.43 1.07 14.73
CA ARG A 53 -1.41 -0.39 14.76
C ARG A 53 -0.04 -0.95 14.38
N GLY A 54 0.53 -0.42 13.29
CA GLY A 54 1.86 -0.79 12.82
C GLY A 54 2.95 -0.26 13.73
N LEU A 55 2.85 0.99 14.21
CA LEU A 55 3.88 1.57 15.10
C LEU A 55 3.99 0.82 16.42
N VAL A 56 2.86 0.44 17.03
CA VAL A 56 2.87 -0.37 18.25
C VAL A 56 3.49 -1.74 17.97
N ALA A 57 3.12 -2.41 16.87
CA ALA A 57 3.71 -3.71 16.51
C ALA A 57 5.21 -3.61 16.16
N TRP A 58 5.63 -2.53 15.49
CA TRP A 58 7.00 -2.26 15.09
C TRP A 58 7.91 -1.90 16.26
N SER A 59 7.37 -1.21 17.28
CA SER A 59 8.13 -0.75 18.45
C SER A 59 8.84 -1.86 19.23
N GLY A 60 8.41 -3.12 19.08
CA GLY A 60 9.07 -4.28 19.68
C GLY A 60 8.96 -4.35 21.22
N PHE A 61 8.16 -3.49 21.85
CA PHE A 61 7.86 -3.60 23.27
C PHE A 61 7.12 -4.90 23.57
N ARG A 62 7.22 -5.37 24.82
CA ARG A 62 6.48 -6.54 25.30
C ARG A 62 4.97 -6.31 25.13
N ASP A 63 4.35 -7.16 24.32
CA ASP A 63 2.92 -7.15 24.05
C ASP A 63 2.22 -8.38 24.65
N GLY A 64 0.88 -8.33 24.65
CA GLY A 64 0.01 -9.40 25.09
C GLY A 64 -1.41 -9.17 24.59
N TYR A 65 -2.18 -10.25 24.44
CA TYR A 65 -3.52 -10.21 23.87
C TYR A 65 -4.56 -10.68 24.90
N VAL A 66 -5.63 -9.91 25.02
CA VAL A 66 -6.84 -10.33 25.75
C VAL A 66 -7.89 -10.69 24.70
N TYR A 67 -8.13 -11.98 24.55
CA TYR A 67 -9.13 -12.49 23.64
C TYR A 67 -10.52 -12.32 24.23
N PHE A 68 -11.46 -11.85 23.40
CA PHE A 68 -12.86 -11.73 23.76
C PHE A 68 -13.72 -12.05 22.55
N GLU A 69 -14.93 -12.53 22.80
CA GLU A 69 -15.90 -12.76 21.74
C GLU A 69 -16.61 -11.45 21.40
N ARG A 70 -16.47 -11.00 20.15
CA ARG A 70 -17.04 -9.73 19.71
C ARG A 70 -18.51 -9.94 19.36
N ALA A 71 -19.40 -9.60 20.30
CA ALA A 71 -20.84 -9.65 20.06
C ALA A 71 -21.24 -8.80 18.84
N LYS A 72 -22.27 -9.23 18.10
CA LYS A 72 -22.83 -8.43 17.01
C LYS A 72 -23.30 -7.10 17.57
N ARG A 73 -22.93 -6.00 16.90
CA ARG A 73 -23.36 -4.66 17.27
C ARG A 73 -24.89 -4.61 17.35
N HIS A 74 -25.42 -4.17 18.49
CA HIS A 74 -26.86 -4.14 18.78
C HIS A 74 -27.60 -3.04 18.00
N SER A 75 -26.92 -1.92 17.71
CA SER A 75 -27.48 -0.80 16.94
C SER A 75 -26.38 0.00 16.22
N GLY A 76 -26.75 0.64 15.11
CA GLY A 76 -25.84 1.44 14.28
C GLY A 76 -25.22 0.66 13.12
N THR A 77 -24.92 1.38 12.04
CA THR A 77 -24.22 0.84 10.87
C THR A 77 -22.71 1.00 11.03
N THR A 78 -21.93 0.18 10.33
CA THR A 78 -20.49 0.42 10.27
C THR A 78 -20.21 1.72 9.53
N HIS A 79 -19.55 2.68 10.20
CA HIS A 79 -19.02 3.88 9.55
C HIS A 79 -17.77 3.61 8.69
N TYR A 80 -17.32 2.36 8.69
CA TYR A 80 -16.19 1.87 7.93
C TYR A 80 -16.69 1.21 6.63
N SER A 81 -16.54 1.93 5.53
CA SER A 81 -16.85 1.44 4.18
C SER A 81 -15.70 0.60 3.63
N LEU A 82 -15.97 -0.18 2.57
CA LEU A 82 -14.94 -0.94 1.85
C LEU A 82 -13.78 -0.03 1.41
N THR A 83 -14.08 1.16 0.87
CA THR A 83 -13.07 2.14 0.47
C THR A 83 -12.19 2.59 1.62
N LYS A 84 -12.76 2.83 2.81
CA LYS A 84 -11.97 3.21 4.01
C LYS A 84 -11.05 2.07 4.46
N MET A 85 -11.49 0.82 4.34
CA MET A 85 -10.63 -0.34 4.62
C MET A 85 -9.46 -0.41 3.64
N VAL A 86 -9.74 -0.26 2.34
CA VAL A 86 -8.71 -0.26 1.29
C VAL A 86 -7.71 0.86 1.47
N ASN A 87 -8.15 2.08 1.80
CA ASN A 87 -7.22 3.18 2.02
C ASN A 87 -6.36 2.96 3.27
N PHE A 88 -6.96 2.55 4.40
CA PHE A 88 -6.23 2.28 5.64
C PHE A 88 -5.15 1.20 5.49
N ALA A 89 -5.45 0.19 4.70
CA ALA A 89 -4.52 -0.85 4.30
C ALA A 89 -3.37 -0.37 3.44
N LEU A 90 -3.69 0.37 2.38
CA LEU A 90 -2.69 0.97 1.50
C LEU A 90 -1.79 1.89 2.31
N ASP A 91 -2.35 2.69 3.22
CA ASP A 91 -1.60 3.51 4.16
C ASP A 91 -0.65 2.67 5.02
N GLY A 92 -1.15 1.60 5.63
CA GLY A 92 -0.33 0.69 6.44
C GLY A 92 0.80 0.02 5.65
N ILE A 93 0.56 -0.45 4.42
CA ILE A 93 1.62 -1.06 3.61
C ILE A 93 2.66 -0.01 3.20
N THR A 94 2.22 1.11 2.62
CA THR A 94 3.12 2.12 2.06
C THR A 94 3.92 2.87 3.12
N SER A 95 3.43 2.92 4.37
CA SER A 95 4.17 3.50 5.49
C SER A 95 5.22 2.55 6.09
N PHE A 96 5.06 1.23 5.98
CA PHE A 96 5.95 0.25 6.62
C PHE A 96 6.73 -0.65 5.65
N SER A 97 6.53 -0.50 4.35
CA SER A 97 7.12 -1.39 3.35
C SER A 97 7.40 -0.67 2.05
N ALA A 98 8.58 -0.92 1.49
CA ALA A 98 8.94 -0.50 0.13
C ALA A 98 8.62 -1.57 -0.92
N LYS A 99 8.00 -2.71 -0.55
CA LYS A 99 7.69 -3.80 -1.48
C LYS A 99 6.81 -3.37 -2.66
N PRO A 100 5.73 -2.56 -2.49
CA PRO A 100 4.94 -2.09 -3.63
C PRO A 100 5.79 -1.31 -4.65
N LEU A 101 6.69 -0.45 -4.16
CA LEU A 101 7.60 0.31 -5.00
C LEU A 101 8.58 -0.62 -5.74
N ARG A 102 9.16 -1.60 -5.05
CA ARG A 102 10.04 -2.61 -5.67
C ARG A 102 9.32 -3.45 -6.72
N MET A 103 8.07 -3.85 -6.46
CA MET A 103 7.25 -4.60 -7.40
C MET A 103 6.97 -3.78 -8.68
N ALA A 104 6.68 -2.49 -8.53
CA ALA A 104 6.54 -1.57 -9.66
C ALA A 104 7.84 -1.48 -10.48
N SER A 105 8.99 -1.39 -9.81
CA SER A 105 10.29 -1.39 -10.48
C SER A 105 10.56 -2.69 -11.24
N TYR A 106 10.25 -3.85 -10.66
CA TYR A 106 10.42 -5.15 -11.33
C TYR A 106 9.49 -5.32 -12.52
N LEU A 107 8.23 -4.87 -12.42
CA LEU A 107 7.31 -4.84 -13.56
C LEU A 107 7.83 -3.93 -14.68
N GLY A 108 8.32 -2.74 -14.33
CA GLY A 108 8.97 -1.83 -15.27
C GLY A 108 10.18 -2.47 -15.97
N PHE A 109 11.05 -3.14 -15.22
CA PHE A 109 12.21 -3.82 -15.79
C PHE A 109 11.82 -5.01 -16.69
N PHE A 110 10.85 -5.82 -16.27
CA PHE A 110 10.33 -6.94 -17.05
C PHE A 110 9.73 -6.47 -18.38
N THR A 111 8.88 -5.45 -18.32
CA THR A 111 8.26 -4.87 -19.51
C THR A 111 9.29 -4.22 -20.46
N ALA A 112 10.27 -3.49 -19.92
CA ALA A 112 11.38 -2.97 -20.72
C ALA A 112 12.19 -4.09 -21.38
N SER A 113 12.44 -5.20 -20.68
CA SER A 113 13.17 -6.36 -21.21
C SER A 113 12.43 -7.02 -22.37
N ILE A 114 11.11 -7.18 -22.26
CA ILE A 114 10.25 -7.69 -23.35
C ILE A 114 10.30 -6.73 -24.55
N GLY A 115 10.17 -5.42 -24.30
CA GLY A 115 10.25 -4.41 -25.35
C GLY A 115 11.59 -4.42 -26.08
N PHE A 116 12.70 -4.59 -25.33
CA PHE A 116 14.05 -4.69 -25.88
C PHE A 116 14.24 -5.96 -26.73
N ALA A 117 13.77 -7.11 -26.26
CA ALA A 117 13.79 -8.35 -27.04
C ALA A 117 12.96 -8.24 -28.34
N GLY A 118 11.78 -7.63 -28.26
CA GLY A 118 10.94 -7.35 -29.43
C GLY A 118 11.61 -6.42 -30.43
N MET A 119 12.34 -5.40 -29.95
CA MET A 119 13.13 -4.50 -30.80
C MET A 119 14.25 -5.25 -31.53
N LEU A 120 15.03 -6.09 -30.83
CA LEU A 120 16.08 -6.89 -31.44
C LEU A 120 15.54 -7.83 -32.52
N TYR A 121 14.43 -8.52 -32.22
CA TYR A 121 13.74 -9.37 -33.19
C TYR A 121 13.34 -8.60 -34.45
N ALA A 122 12.73 -7.41 -34.30
CA ALA A 122 12.32 -6.58 -35.43
C ALA A 122 13.51 -6.08 -36.28
N ILE A 123 14.62 -5.70 -35.66
CA ILE A 123 15.83 -5.23 -36.36
C ILE A 123 16.48 -6.38 -37.14
N ILE A 124 16.66 -7.55 -36.50
CA ILE A 124 17.24 -8.73 -37.16
C ILE A 124 16.34 -9.18 -38.31
N GLY A 125 15.02 -9.22 -38.09
CA GLY A 125 14.05 -9.57 -39.13
C GLY A 125 14.11 -8.61 -40.33
N LYS A 126 14.31 -7.30 -40.10
CA LYS A 126 14.43 -6.31 -41.18
C LYS A 126 15.74 -6.44 -41.97
N LEU A 127 16.85 -6.79 -41.32
CA LEU A 127 18.17 -6.82 -41.96
C LEU A 127 18.45 -8.13 -42.71
N PHE A 128 17.90 -9.26 -42.23
CA PHE A 128 18.27 -10.59 -42.74
C PHE A 128 17.13 -11.35 -43.43
N LEU A 129 15.88 -10.90 -43.33
CA LEU A 129 14.73 -11.60 -43.91
C LEU A 129 13.93 -10.68 -44.86
N PRO A 130 13.71 -11.07 -46.13
CA PRO A 130 12.91 -10.30 -47.09
C PRO A 130 11.40 -10.54 -46.85
N ILE A 131 10.92 -10.23 -45.65
CA ILE A 131 9.52 -10.41 -45.28
C ILE A 131 8.74 -9.13 -45.62
N PRO A 132 7.60 -9.21 -46.33
CA PRO A 132 6.74 -8.06 -46.58
C PRO A 132 5.99 -7.70 -45.29
N TRP A 133 6.59 -6.85 -44.45
CA TRP A 133 5.99 -6.44 -43.18
C TRP A 133 4.99 -5.29 -43.36
N VAL A 134 3.69 -5.58 -43.56
CA VAL A 134 2.60 -4.73 -43.06
C VAL A 134 1.32 -5.54 -42.81
N THR A 135 1.10 -5.89 -41.55
CA THR A 135 -0.17 -5.71 -40.80
C THR A 135 0.12 -6.04 -39.34
N GLY A 136 0.47 -5.02 -38.57
CA GLY A 136 0.93 -5.15 -37.17
C GLY A 136 0.35 -4.09 -36.24
N TRP A 137 -0.65 -3.34 -36.71
CA TRP A 137 -1.23 -2.22 -35.98
C TRP A 137 -1.90 -2.67 -34.68
N THR A 138 -2.60 -3.82 -34.67
CA THR A 138 -3.20 -4.37 -33.46
C THR A 138 -2.15 -4.74 -32.42
N GLY A 139 -1.04 -5.37 -32.82
CA GLY A 139 0.07 -5.71 -31.92
C GLY A 139 0.77 -4.47 -31.37
N LEU A 140 0.99 -3.47 -32.22
CA LEU A 140 1.56 -2.18 -31.83
C LEU A 140 0.64 -1.43 -30.86
N PHE A 141 -0.66 -1.38 -31.15
CA PHE A 141 -1.66 -0.75 -30.30
C PHE A 141 -1.75 -1.41 -28.92
N VAL A 142 -1.81 -2.76 -28.88
CA VAL A 142 -1.82 -3.52 -27.62
C VAL A 142 -0.53 -3.30 -26.84
N ALA A 143 0.63 -3.32 -27.49
CA ALA A 143 1.91 -3.05 -26.85
C ALA A 143 1.97 -1.65 -26.23
N ILE A 144 1.59 -0.62 -27.00
CA ILE A 144 1.58 0.77 -26.51
C ILE A 144 0.62 0.93 -25.33
N MET A 145 -0.61 0.40 -25.44
CA MET A 145 -1.60 0.47 -24.35
C MET A 145 -1.13 -0.28 -23.10
N PHE A 146 -0.51 -1.45 -23.26
CA PHE A 146 0.02 -2.23 -22.15
C PHE A 146 1.19 -1.53 -21.46
N PHE A 147 2.20 -1.09 -22.21
CA PHE A 147 3.35 -0.37 -21.64
C PHE A 147 2.94 0.97 -21.04
N GLY A 148 2.03 1.70 -21.69
CA GLY A 148 1.47 2.95 -21.15
C GLY A 148 0.69 2.72 -19.85
N GLY A 149 -0.10 1.65 -19.77
CA GLY A 149 -0.79 1.26 -18.54
C GLY A 149 0.18 0.94 -17.40
N VAL A 150 1.22 0.15 -17.67
CA VAL A 150 2.27 -0.18 -16.67
C VAL A 150 3.03 1.07 -16.21
N GLN A 151 3.33 2.00 -17.12
CA GLN A 151 3.95 3.28 -16.79
C GLN A 151 3.06 4.12 -15.88
N LEU A 152 1.77 4.27 -16.19
CA LEU A 152 0.82 5.03 -15.37
C LEU A 152 0.67 4.42 -13.97
N ILE A 153 0.61 3.09 -13.85
CA ILE A 153 0.59 2.40 -12.56
C ILE A 153 1.88 2.68 -11.78
N THR A 154 3.04 2.60 -12.44
CA THR A 154 4.34 2.84 -11.81
C THR A 154 4.47 4.27 -11.31
N ILE A 155 4.06 5.25 -12.12
CA ILE A 155 4.03 6.67 -11.74
C ILE A 155 3.05 6.90 -10.59
N GLY A 156 1.88 6.25 -10.60
CA GLY A 156 0.93 6.32 -9.49
C GLY A 156 1.53 5.83 -8.17
N ILE A 157 2.24 4.71 -8.20
CA ILE A 157 2.96 4.19 -7.02
C ILE A 157 4.03 5.18 -6.58
N ILE A 158 4.87 5.68 -7.48
CA ILE A 158 5.89 6.69 -7.14
C ILE A 158 5.24 7.95 -6.51
N GLY A 159 4.15 8.42 -7.08
CA GLY A 159 3.39 9.59 -6.59
C GLY A 159 2.90 9.42 -5.16
N GLU A 160 2.46 8.22 -4.78
CA GLU A 160 2.05 7.90 -3.40
C GLU A 160 3.21 8.07 -2.41
N TYR A 161 4.39 7.53 -2.72
CA TYR A 161 5.56 7.68 -1.86
C TYR A 161 6.09 9.12 -1.83
N ILE A 162 6.09 9.81 -2.98
CA ILE A 162 6.46 11.24 -3.02
C ILE A 162 5.48 12.07 -2.18
N GLY A 163 4.18 11.77 -2.23
CA GLY A 163 3.17 12.44 -1.42
C GLY A 163 3.42 12.26 0.09
N LYS A 164 3.80 11.06 0.51
CA LYS A 164 4.18 10.81 1.92
C LYS A 164 5.45 11.55 2.32
N ILE A 165 6.49 11.52 1.47
CA ILE A 165 7.71 12.30 1.70
C ILE A 165 7.39 13.79 1.80
N TYR A 166 6.55 14.31 0.91
CA TYR A 166 6.13 15.71 0.93
C TYR A 166 5.45 16.09 2.25
N ILE A 167 4.51 15.26 2.72
CA ILE A 167 3.83 15.48 4.01
C ILE A 167 4.85 15.51 5.15
N GLU A 168 5.79 14.56 5.18
CA GLU A 168 6.81 14.46 6.23
C GLU A 168 7.80 15.64 6.21
N VAL A 169 8.20 16.09 5.02
CA VAL A 169 9.14 17.22 4.85
C VAL A 169 8.52 18.57 5.18
N LEU A 170 7.20 18.73 5.02
CA LEU A 170 6.50 19.97 5.37
C LEU A 170 6.62 20.31 6.87
N ASN A 171 6.85 19.30 7.74
CA ASN A 171 7.02 19.46 9.18
C ASN A 171 5.96 20.36 9.84
N ARG A 172 4.69 20.18 9.44
CA ARG A 172 3.57 20.95 9.99
C ARG A 172 3.16 20.36 11.33
N PRO A 173 2.81 21.17 12.34
CA PRO A 173 2.29 20.63 13.60
C PRO A 173 1.02 19.81 13.33
N HIS A 174 0.90 18.64 13.96
CA HIS A 174 -0.26 17.73 13.76
C HIS A 174 -1.60 18.40 14.09
N TYR A 175 -1.60 19.32 15.05
CA TYR A 175 -2.76 20.09 15.45
C TYR A 175 -2.33 21.42 16.06
N ILE A 176 -3.24 22.38 16.05
CA ILE A 176 -3.08 23.67 16.73
C ILE A 176 -4.06 23.67 17.90
N ILE A 177 -3.54 23.92 19.11
CA ILE A 177 -4.38 24.03 20.30
C ILE A 177 -5.03 25.40 20.29
N LYS A 178 -6.35 25.44 20.11
CA LYS A 178 -7.12 26.69 20.17
C LYS A 178 -7.27 27.21 21.60
N GLU A 179 -7.55 26.31 22.54
CA GLU A 179 -7.80 26.62 23.95
C GLU A 179 -7.47 25.41 24.82
N LYS A 180 -6.98 25.64 26.05
CA LYS A 180 -6.78 24.60 27.07
C LYS A 180 -7.67 24.90 28.26
N VAL A 181 -8.44 23.93 28.72
CA VAL A 181 -9.27 24.03 29.92
C VAL A 181 -8.95 22.84 30.82
N ASN A 182 -8.50 23.11 32.06
CA ASN A 182 -8.18 22.11 33.08
C ASN A 182 -7.14 21.05 32.63
N VAL A 183 -6.05 21.49 32.01
CA VAL A 183 -4.91 20.64 31.58
C VAL A 183 -3.65 21.04 32.30
#